data_AF-A0A453M5A3-F1
#
_entry.id   AF-A0A453M5A3-F1
#
_cell.length_a   1.000
_cell.length_b   1.000
_cell.length_c   1.000
_cell.angle_alpha   90.00
_cell.angle_beta   90.00
_cell.angle_gamma   90.00
#
_symmetry.space_group_name_H-M   'P 1'
#
loop_
_entity.id
_entity.type
_entity.pdbx_description
1 polymer ?
#
loop_
_entity_poly.entity_id
_entity_poly.type
_entity_poly.pdbx_seq_one_letter_code
_entity_poly.pdbx_strand_id
1 'polypeptide(L)'
;SADHPSYPGFPCKPASAVVSDDFFFAGLARSGAADAAESPFGSSVTSGNVAAFPGLNTLGVSINRVDLAPGGVNPLHSHPRAAELVHVVAVQHRQGGRQGRHRVQQPAPRSCPCRAVALWG
;
A
#
# COMPACT_ATOMS: atom_id res chain seq x y z
N SER A 1 -36.82 -7.97 20.03
CA SER A 1 -35.82 -8.41 21.01
C SER A 1 -34.64 -9.04 20.32
N ALA A 2 -33.49 -8.38 20.38
CA ALA A 2 -32.13 -8.92 20.39
C ALA A 2 -31.19 -7.70 20.40
N ASP A 3 -31.08 -7.09 21.56
CA ASP A 3 -30.05 -6.09 21.87
C ASP A 3 -28.73 -6.85 21.97
N HIS A 4 -28.03 -7.01 20.83
CA HIS A 4 -26.68 -7.54 20.83
C HIS A 4 -25.73 -6.39 21.18
N PRO A 5 -24.87 -6.53 22.20
CA PRO A 5 -23.86 -5.52 22.48
C PRO A 5 -22.98 -5.34 21.24
N SER A 6 -22.91 -4.10 20.74
CA SER A 6 -22.00 -3.70 19.68
C SER A 6 -20.58 -3.67 20.24
N TYR A 7 -19.86 -4.78 20.08
CA TYR A 7 -18.44 -4.83 20.42
C TYR A 7 -17.65 -3.94 19.44
N PRO A 8 -16.65 -3.17 19.91
CA PRO A 8 -15.75 -2.46 19.01
C PRO A 8 -15.01 -3.47 18.13
N GLY A 9 -15.06 -3.29 16.81
CA GLY A 9 -14.46 -4.20 15.82
C GLY A 9 -15.50 -4.85 14.90
N PHE A 10 -15.15 -6.02 14.34
CA PHE A 10 -16.01 -6.77 13.41
C PHE A 10 -16.40 -8.13 14.01
N PRO A 11 -17.62 -8.63 13.73
CA PRO A 11 -18.00 -9.99 14.10
C PRO A 11 -17.05 -11.03 13.51
N CYS A 12 -16.71 -12.05 14.30
CA CYS A 12 -15.82 -13.12 13.85
C CYS A 12 -16.59 -14.21 13.10
N LYS A 13 -15.93 -14.79 12.09
CA LYS A 13 -16.34 -16.05 11.46
C LYS A 13 -16.36 -17.16 12.52
N PRO A 14 -17.31 -18.12 12.49
CA PRO A 14 -17.27 -19.28 13.37
C PRO A 14 -15.95 -20.05 13.19
N ALA A 15 -15.31 -20.46 14.29
CA ALA A 15 -14.01 -21.12 14.24
C ALA A 15 -14.01 -22.40 13.37
N SER A 16 -15.14 -23.11 13.33
CA SER A 16 -15.33 -24.30 12.49
C SER A 16 -15.35 -24.02 10.99
N ALA A 17 -15.56 -22.77 10.57
CA ALA A 17 -15.60 -22.36 9.18
C ALA A 17 -14.31 -21.66 8.73
N VAL A 18 -13.35 -21.45 9.64
CA VAL A 18 -12.06 -20.80 9.33
C VAL A 18 -11.19 -21.74 8.51
N VAL A 19 -10.59 -21.21 7.44
CA VAL A 19 -9.67 -21.91 6.54
C VAL A 19 -8.39 -21.11 6.33
N SER A 20 -7.36 -21.71 5.75
CA SER A 20 -6.07 -21.05 5.47
C SER A 20 -6.22 -19.77 4.65
N ASP A 21 -7.16 -19.77 3.71
CA ASP A 21 -7.37 -18.65 2.79
C ASP A 21 -7.90 -17.40 3.48
N ASP A 22 -8.51 -17.54 4.66
CA ASP A 22 -8.93 -16.40 5.49
C ASP A 22 -7.72 -15.58 6.00
N PHE A 23 -6.51 -16.15 5.96
CA PHE A 23 -5.25 -15.54 6.39
C PHE A 23 -4.28 -15.23 5.22
N PHE A 24 -4.73 -15.35 3.97
CA PHE A 24 -3.94 -14.99 2.80
C PHE A 24 -4.50 -13.74 2.11
N PHE A 25 -3.63 -12.75 1.83
CA PHE A 25 -4.02 -11.52 1.15
C PHE A 25 -3.00 -11.11 0.09
N ALA A 26 -3.38 -11.28 -1.19
CA ALA A 26 -2.55 -10.90 -2.34
C ALA A 26 -2.81 -9.45 -2.82
N GLY A 27 -3.70 -8.69 -2.15
CA GLY A 27 -4.08 -7.35 -2.60
C GLY A 27 -2.89 -6.39 -2.74
N LEU A 28 -1.86 -6.55 -1.90
CA LEU A 28 -0.65 -5.71 -1.92
C LEU A 28 0.40 -6.15 -2.95
N ALA A 29 0.21 -7.30 -3.62
CA ALA A 29 1.16 -7.79 -4.62
C ALA A 29 1.09 -6.98 -5.92
N ARG A 30 -0.05 -6.32 -6.19
CA ARG A 30 -0.25 -5.49 -7.38
C ARG A 30 0.29 -4.09 -7.12
N SER A 31 0.98 -3.55 -8.12
CA SER A 31 1.50 -2.18 -8.11
C SER A 31 0.39 -1.17 -8.41
N GLY A 32 0.21 -0.17 -7.55
CA GLY A 32 -0.68 0.98 -7.79
C GLY A 32 -0.06 2.10 -8.62
N ALA A 33 1.11 1.88 -9.24
CA ALA A 33 1.83 2.92 -9.98
C ALA A 33 1.04 3.59 -11.12
N ALA A 34 0.16 2.83 -11.81
CA ALA A 34 -0.71 3.40 -12.84
C ALA A 34 -1.74 4.35 -12.22
N ASP A 35 -2.37 3.92 -11.12
CA ASP A 35 -3.34 4.73 -10.37
C ASP A 35 -2.68 5.97 -9.76
N ALA A 36 -1.43 5.84 -9.32
CA ALA A 36 -0.64 6.95 -8.82
C ALA A 36 -0.36 8.00 -9.91
N ALA A 37 -0.13 7.60 -11.16
CA ALA A 37 0.17 8.52 -12.26
C ALA A 37 -1.03 9.41 -12.64
N GLU A 38 -2.25 8.90 -12.45
CA GLU A 38 -3.50 9.61 -12.74
C GLU A 38 -4.06 10.36 -11.50
N SER A 39 -3.41 10.21 -10.34
CA SER A 39 -3.84 10.78 -9.07
C SER A 39 -3.36 12.24 -8.93
N PRO A 40 -4.18 13.16 -8.37
CA PRO A 40 -3.81 14.57 -8.18
C PRO A 40 -2.53 14.79 -7.38
N PHE A 41 -2.19 13.87 -6.49
CA PHE A 41 -0.99 13.93 -5.65
C PHE A 41 0.15 13.05 -6.17
N GLY A 42 -0.04 12.36 -7.30
CA GLY A 42 0.95 11.42 -7.81
C GLY A 42 1.12 10.19 -6.91
N SER A 43 0.11 9.84 -6.11
CA SER A 43 0.19 8.77 -5.11
C SER A 43 -1.02 7.86 -5.16
N SER A 44 -0.81 6.56 -4.93
CA SER A 44 -1.87 5.59 -4.68
C SER A 44 -1.61 4.84 -3.38
N VAL A 45 -2.69 4.49 -2.67
CA VAL A 45 -2.64 3.67 -1.46
C VAL A 45 -3.48 2.43 -1.67
N THR A 46 -2.86 1.26 -1.56
CA THR A 46 -3.57 -0.02 -1.49
C THR A 46 -3.67 -0.45 -0.03
N SER A 47 -4.90 -0.49 0.49
CA SER A 47 -5.15 -0.77 1.91
C SER A 47 -5.19 -2.28 2.20
N GLY A 48 -4.57 -2.67 3.30
CA GLY A 48 -4.65 -4.02 3.90
C GLY A 48 -5.01 -3.91 5.38
N ASN A 49 -6.18 -3.32 5.64
CA ASN A 49 -6.81 -3.25 6.96
C ASN A 49 -7.87 -4.35 7.10
N VAL A 50 -8.50 -4.45 8.27
CA VAL A 50 -9.52 -5.48 8.56
C VAL A 50 -10.71 -5.51 7.58
N ALA A 51 -11.02 -4.39 6.89
CA ALA A 51 -12.07 -4.36 5.87
C ALA A 51 -11.62 -5.03 4.55
N ALA A 52 -10.35 -4.90 4.19
CA ALA A 52 -9.76 -5.51 2.99
C ALA A 52 -9.21 -6.92 3.25
N PHE A 53 -8.70 -7.16 4.46
CA PHE A 53 -8.10 -8.41 4.91
C PHE A 53 -8.69 -8.82 6.28
N PRO A 54 -9.86 -9.50 6.30
CA PRO A 54 -10.58 -9.84 7.53
C PRO A 54 -9.80 -10.72 8.51
N GLY A 55 -8.82 -11.49 8.03
CA GLY A 55 -7.91 -12.29 8.87
C GLY A 55 -7.08 -11.48 9.87
N LEU A 56 -7.05 -10.15 9.74
CA LEU A 56 -6.40 -9.24 10.69
C LEU A 56 -7.26 -8.86 11.90
N ASN A 57 -8.54 -9.26 11.92
CA ASN A 57 -9.42 -8.92 13.04
C ASN A 57 -8.79 -9.39 14.35
N THR A 58 -8.85 -8.53 15.38
CA THR A 58 -8.27 -8.71 16.72
C THR A 58 -6.73 -8.86 16.82
N LEU A 59 -5.98 -8.91 15.71
CA LEU A 59 -4.52 -9.08 15.74
C LEU A 59 -3.74 -7.79 16.05
N GLY A 60 -4.40 -6.63 16.02
CA GLY A 60 -3.77 -5.34 16.33
C GLY A 60 -2.79 -4.85 15.26
N VAL A 61 -2.89 -5.35 14.02
CA VAL A 61 -2.03 -4.91 12.91
C VAL A 61 -2.84 -4.63 11.64
N SER A 62 -2.31 -3.74 10.80
CA SER A 62 -2.75 -3.53 9.42
C SER A 62 -1.57 -3.13 8.55
N ILE A 63 -1.69 -3.27 7.23
CA ILE A 63 -0.58 -3.05 6.31
C ILE A 63 -1.08 -2.38 5.03
N ASN A 64 -0.44 -1.30 4.62
CA ASN A 64 -0.78 -0.59 3.39
C ASN A 64 0.43 -0.56 2.45
N ARG A 65 0.17 -0.54 1.15
CA ARG A 65 1.18 -0.27 0.12
C ARG A 65 0.96 1.12 -0.44
N VAL A 66 2.04 1.88 -0.61
CA VAL A 66 2.02 3.19 -1.24
C VAL A 66 2.93 3.17 -2.48
N ASP A 67 2.36 3.47 -3.65
CA ASP A 67 3.11 3.72 -4.88
C ASP A 67 3.06 5.22 -5.20
N LEU A 68 4.23 5.80 -5.46
CA LEU A 68 4.40 7.21 -5.82
C LEU A 68 4.91 7.33 -7.26
N ALA A 69 4.18 8.07 -8.09
CA ALA A 69 4.64 8.53 -9.39
C ALA A 69 5.83 9.51 -9.25
N PRO A 70 6.61 9.78 -10.31
CA PRO A 70 7.71 10.73 -10.24
C PRO A 70 7.24 12.12 -9.77
N GLY A 71 7.79 12.59 -8.65
CA GLY A 71 7.39 13.86 -8.02
C GLY A 71 6.10 13.79 -7.19
N GLY A 72 5.47 12.62 -7.10
CA GLY A 72 4.30 12.38 -6.27
C GLY A 72 4.63 12.42 -4.78
N VAL A 73 3.62 12.76 -3.98
CA VAL A 73 3.71 12.89 -2.53
C VAL A 73 2.56 12.13 -1.88
N ASN A 74 2.84 11.48 -0.74
CA ASN A 74 1.78 11.15 0.19
C ASN A 74 1.55 12.40 1.05
N PRO A 75 0.43 13.15 0.89
CA PRO A 75 0.25 14.44 1.57
C PRO A 75 0.35 14.32 3.08
N LEU A 76 0.57 15.44 3.78
CA LEU A 76 0.62 15.44 5.24
C LEU A 76 -0.71 14.92 5.82
N HIS A 77 -0.64 13.87 6.64
CA HIS A 77 -1.78 13.23 7.28
C HIS A 77 -1.38 12.62 8.63
N SER A 78 -2.34 12.03 9.35
CA SER A 78 -2.11 11.38 10.64
C SER A 78 -2.93 10.10 10.80
N HIS A 79 -2.46 9.23 11.69
CA HIS A 79 -3.15 8.01 12.10
C HIS A 79 -3.53 8.12 13.58
N PRO A 80 -4.79 8.46 13.90
CA PRO A 80 -5.17 8.82 15.27
C PRO A 80 -5.17 7.63 16.25
N ARG A 81 -4.99 6.39 15.77
CA ARG A 81 -5.11 5.15 16.56
C ARG A 81 -4.02 4.12 16.27
N ALA A 82 -2.95 4.49 15.57
CA ALA A 82 -1.89 3.55 15.22
C ALA A 82 -0.56 4.28 15.06
N ALA A 83 0.53 3.61 15.40
CA ALA A 83 1.87 3.98 14.95
C ALA A 83 2.11 3.41 13.55
N GLU A 84 3.00 4.04 12.78
CA GLU A 84 3.37 3.59 11.43
C GLU A 84 4.85 3.27 11.35
N LEU A 85 5.17 2.09 10.79
CA LEU A 85 6.50 1.71 10.35
C LEU A 85 6.53 1.68 8.82
N VAL A 86 7.39 2.49 8.20
CA VAL A 86 7.53 2.57 6.75
C VAL A 86 8.79 1.82 6.29
N HIS A 87 8.62 0.90 5.33
CA HIS A 87 9.70 0.24 4.63
C HIS A 87 9.67 0.56 3.13
N VAL A 88 10.74 1.16 2.61
CA VAL A 88 10.87 1.50 1.20
C VAL A 88 11.42 0.30 0.43
N VAL A 89 10.64 -0.21 -0.54
CA VAL A 89 10.98 -1.42 -1.31
C VAL A 89 11.57 -1.12 -2.68
N ALA A 90 11.36 0.09 -3.21
CA ALA A 90 12.01 0.56 -4.42
C ALA A 90 12.12 2.08 -4.41
N VAL A 91 13.24 2.60 -4.90
CA VAL A 91 13.49 4.04 -5.03
C VAL A 91 13.67 4.44 -6.48
N GLN A 92 13.31 5.69 -6.76
CA GLN A 92 13.54 6.32 -8.06
C GLN A 92 15.02 6.68 -8.21
N HIS A 93 15.77 5.95 -9.04
CA HIS A 93 17.09 6.39 -9.46
C HIS A 93 16.98 7.15 -10.79
N ARG A 94 17.20 8.47 -10.79
CA ARG A 94 17.48 9.18 -12.05
C ARG A 94 18.89 8.83 -12.47
N GLN A 95 19.06 7.99 -13.49
CA GLN A 95 20.35 7.90 -14.17
C GLN A 95 20.55 9.18 -15.01
N GLY A 96 21.35 10.10 -14.51
CA GLY A 96 21.80 11.28 -15.25
C GLY A 96 22.81 10.87 -16.33
N GLY A 97 22.31 10.54 -17.53
CA GLY A 97 23.18 10.34 -18.69
C GLY A 97 23.69 11.68 -19.22
N ARG A 98 24.99 11.93 -19.10
CA ARG A 98 25.66 13.00 -19.87
C ARG A 98 25.62 12.58 -21.34
N GLN A 99 24.73 13.18 -22.14
CA GLN A 99 24.66 12.92 -23.59
C GLN A 99 25.96 13.40 -24.26
N GLY A 100 26.88 12.47 -24.51
CA GLY A 100 27.93 12.66 -25.52
C GLY A 100 27.28 12.75 -26.90
N ARG A 101 27.77 13.64 -27.76
CA ARG A 101 27.22 13.99 -29.09
C ARG A 101 27.31 12.84 -30.12
N HIS A 102 26.67 11.71 -29.89
CA HIS A 102 26.34 10.75 -30.95
C HIS A 102 24.96 10.15 -30.67
N ARG A 103 24.02 10.46 -31.56
CA ARG A 103 22.58 10.22 -31.41
C ARG A 103 22.27 8.74 -31.61
N VAL A 104 22.50 7.92 -30.59
CA VAL A 104 21.78 6.65 -30.42
C VAL A 104 20.47 7.01 -29.71
N GLN A 105 19.33 6.69 -30.33
CA GLN A 105 18.01 6.87 -29.74
C GLN A 105 17.88 5.90 -28.56
N GLN A 106 18.45 6.25 -27.40
CA GLN A 106 18.26 5.48 -26.18
C GLN A 106 16.78 5.57 -25.80
N PRO A 107 16.10 4.46 -25.47
CA PRO A 107 14.74 4.52 -24.95
C PRO A 107 14.76 5.40 -23.70
N ALA A 108 13.69 6.19 -23.53
CA ALA A 108 13.55 7.12 -22.41
C ALA A 108 13.95 6.43 -21.08
N PRO A 109 14.66 7.13 -20.17
CA PRO A 109 15.10 6.54 -18.92
C PRO A 109 13.88 5.96 -18.20
N ARG A 110 13.91 4.65 -17.93
CA ARG A 110 12.84 3.97 -17.20
C ARG A 110 12.81 4.53 -15.80
N SER A 111 11.91 5.48 -15.56
CA SER A 111 11.58 5.99 -14.24
C SER A 111 10.81 4.91 -13.46
N CYS A 112 11.50 4.12 -12.64
CA CYS A 112 10.83 3.24 -11.69
C CYS A 112 10.15 4.08 -10.59
N PRO A 113 8.83 3.92 -10.36
CA PRO A 113 8.14 4.63 -9.30
C PRO A 113 8.69 4.26 -7.92
N CYS A 114 8.66 5.22 -6.98
CA CYS A 114 8.97 4.93 -5.58
C CYS A 114 7.87 4.08 -4.96
N ARG A 115 8.25 3.06 -4.18
CA ARG A 115 7.34 2.08 -3.61
C ARG A 115 7.65 1.88 -2.13
N ALA A 116 6.63 1.95 -1.28
CA ALA A 116 6.76 1.73 0.15
C ALA A 116 5.63 0.85 0.69
N VAL A 117 5.91 0.18 1.81
CA VAL A 117 4.95 -0.57 2.60
C VAL A 117 4.91 0.04 3.99
N ALA A 118 3.71 0.32 4.48
CA ALA A 118 3.44 0.89 5.78
C ALA A 118 2.74 -0.15 6.65
N LEU A 119 3.39 -0.59 7.73
CA LEU A 119 2.79 -1.44 8.74
C LEU A 119 2.27 -0.58 9.89
N TRP A 120 1.04 -0.81 10.31
CA TRP A 120 0.37 -0.05 11.35
C TRP A 120 -0.02 -0.99 12.50
N GLY A 121 0.18 -0.53 13.74
CA GLY A 121 -0.19 -1.25 14.95
C GLY A 121 -0.46 -0.31 16.13
#